data_AF-A0A7G9W4N0-F1
#
_entry.id   AF-A0A7G9W4N0-F1
#
_cell.length_a   1.000
_cell.length_b   1.000
_cell.length_c   1.000
_cell.angle_alpha   90.00
_cell.angle_beta   90.00
_cell.angle_gamma   90.00
#
_symmetry.space_group_name_H-M   'P 1'
#
loop_
_entity.id
_entity.type
_entity.pdbx_description
1 polymer ?
#
loop_
_entity_poly.entity_id
_entity_poly.type
_entity_poly.pdbx_seq_one_letter_code
_entity_poly.pdbx_strand_id
1 'polypeptide(L)'
;MKKYFLLFMVMVMILGLTYSAGERVVMTLAGESKFIPISRVKINEKISLTFNIYKIDDELFAILDTLDKNNVTATFYITKTLIEDNPETISKINEIGSEVGLLAFNQIKIKNLTRKMIKEELYSVSQKLEQTTGKKLKTIRPEGTVNQEIIYVAEEMGIFTVLWDLDSNDMKAIGVSDIVERVRSGATEGSIILFNTGIYTPDAINIIIRYLQEESYIICSVENMIYIENYTVNINGEQQRRN
;
A
#
# COMPACT_ATOMS: atom_id res chain seq x y z
N MET A 1 -3.16 15.90 63.56
CA MET A 1 -2.91 16.43 62.20
C MET A 1 -1.90 15.61 61.41
N LYS A 2 -0.67 15.34 61.92
CA LYS A 2 0.37 14.57 61.20
C LYS A 2 -0.05 13.17 60.71
N LYS A 3 -0.86 12.42 61.48
CA LYS A 3 -1.33 11.06 61.11
C LYS A 3 -2.26 11.07 59.88
N TYR A 4 -3.15 12.06 59.78
CA TYR A 4 -4.08 12.18 58.65
C TYR A 4 -3.40 12.72 57.40
N PHE A 5 -2.37 13.54 57.55
CA PHE A 5 -1.53 14.02 56.45
C PHE A 5 -0.75 12.88 55.77
N LEU A 6 -0.21 11.94 56.56
CA LEU A 6 0.49 10.77 56.04
C LEU A 6 -0.47 9.84 55.26
N LEU A 7 -1.67 9.61 55.78
CA LEU A 7 -2.71 8.82 55.10
C LEU A 7 -3.13 9.44 53.75
N PHE A 8 -3.24 10.78 53.71
CA PHE A 8 -3.56 11.50 52.48
C PHE A 8 -2.46 11.36 51.41
N MET A 9 -1.18 11.49 51.79
CA MET A 9 -0.06 11.28 50.85
C MET A 9 -0.03 9.87 50.27
N VAL A 10 -0.29 8.85 51.08
CA VAL A 10 -0.32 7.45 50.61
C VAL A 10 -1.46 7.25 49.62
N MET A 11 -2.63 7.84 49.86
CA MET A 11 -3.78 7.76 48.95
C MET A 11 -3.49 8.43 47.59
N VAL A 12 -2.86 9.60 47.58
CA VAL A 12 -2.46 10.29 46.33
C VAL A 12 -1.41 9.48 45.56
N MET A 13 -0.46 8.85 46.26
CA MET A 13 0.55 8.00 45.64
C MET A 13 -0.07 6.74 45.01
N ILE A 14 -1.04 6.11 45.68
CA ILE A 14 -1.79 4.97 45.14
C ILE A 14 -2.64 5.38 43.92
N LEU A 15 -3.28 6.56 43.96
CA LEU A 15 -4.03 7.10 42.82
C LEU A 15 -3.12 7.40 41.63
N GLY A 16 -1.91 7.95 41.84
CA GLY A 16 -0.92 8.16 40.78
C GLY A 16 -0.37 6.86 40.20
N LEU A 17 -0.13 5.86 41.04
CA LEU A 17 0.32 4.52 40.61
C LEU A 17 -0.75 3.78 39.80
N THR A 18 -2.02 3.87 40.23
CA THR A 18 -3.15 3.25 39.51
C THR A 18 -3.45 3.96 38.19
N TYR A 19 -3.36 5.30 38.16
CA TYR A 19 -3.52 6.09 36.93
C TYR A 19 -2.42 5.77 35.91
N SER A 20 -1.14 5.78 36.32
CA SER A 20 -0.01 5.46 35.43
C SER A 20 0.01 3.99 34.99
N ALA A 21 -0.38 3.05 35.85
CA ALA A 21 -0.57 1.66 35.46
C ALA A 21 -1.74 1.51 34.48
N GLY A 22 -2.83 2.27 34.67
CA GLY A 22 -3.96 2.34 33.77
C GLY A 22 -3.57 2.82 32.37
N GLU A 23 -2.81 3.91 32.25
CA GLU A 23 -2.29 4.38 30.96
C GLU A 23 -1.38 3.34 30.30
N ARG A 24 -0.48 2.68 31.05
CA ARG A 24 0.39 1.62 30.52
C ARG A 24 -0.39 0.40 30.05
N VAL A 25 -1.40 -0.03 30.80
CA VAL A 25 -2.27 -1.16 30.44
C VAL A 25 -3.13 -0.81 29.22
N VAL A 26 -3.69 0.40 29.13
CA VAL A 26 -4.40 0.86 27.93
C VAL A 26 -3.46 0.96 26.73
N MET A 27 -2.22 1.44 26.89
CA MET A 27 -1.22 1.43 25.81
C MET A 27 -0.80 0.01 25.41
N THR A 28 -0.75 -0.94 26.35
CA THR A 28 -0.42 -2.35 26.07
C THR A 28 -1.58 -3.08 25.39
N LEU A 29 -2.83 -2.81 25.80
CA LEU A 29 -4.04 -3.37 25.18
C LEU A 29 -4.38 -2.72 23.84
N ALA A 30 -4.05 -1.44 23.65
CA ALA A 30 -4.01 -0.77 22.35
C ALA A 30 -2.79 -1.19 21.51
N GLY A 31 -1.82 -1.86 22.14
CA GLY A 31 -0.52 -2.24 21.61
C GLY A 31 -0.47 -3.56 20.84
N GLU A 32 -1.59 -4.28 20.72
CA GLU A 32 -1.75 -5.35 19.71
C GLU A 32 -2.57 -4.85 18.51
N SER A 33 -2.24 -3.66 18.01
CA SER A 33 -2.48 -3.37 16.60
C SER A 33 -1.60 -4.32 15.79
N LYS A 34 -2.15 -5.46 15.38
CA LYS A 34 -1.56 -6.19 14.26
C LYS A 34 -1.67 -5.22 13.08
N PHE A 35 -0.56 -4.57 12.73
CA PHE A 35 -0.50 -3.75 11.53
C PHE A 35 -0.86 -4.64 10.35
N ILE A 36 -2.08 -4.48 9.86
CA ILE A 36 -2.66 -5.30 8.80
C ILE A 36 -2.53 -4.48 7.51
N PRO A 37 -1.88 -5.03 6.46
CA PRO A 37 -1.84 -4.38 5.16
C PRO A 37 -3.23 -4.14 4.58
N ILE A 38 -3.36 -3.09 3.78
CA ILE A 38 -4.58 -2.78 3.04
C ILE A 38 -4.61 -3.66 1.78
N SER A 39 -5.57 -4.57 1.70
CA SER A 39 -5.80 -5.41 0.52
C SER A 39 -7.00 -4.93 -0.32
N ARG A 40 -7.93 -4.21 0.29
CA ARG A 40 -9.09 -3.58 -0.35
C ARG A 40 -9.60 -2.41 0.48
N VAL A 41 -10.44 -1.56 -0.08
CA VAL A 41 -11.02 -0.41 0.60
C VAL A 41 -12.54 -0.49 0.55
N LYS A 42 -13.23 -0.33 1.67
CA LYS A 42 -14.68 -0.15 1.70
C LYS A 42 -15.01 1.27 1.20
N ILE A 43 -15.26 1.37 -0.10
CA ILE A 43 -15.59 2.59 -0.83
C ILE A 43 -16.42 2.21 -2.06
N ASN A 44 -17.39 3.05 -2.41
CA ASN A 44 -18.26 2.80 -3.55
C ASN A 44 -17.59 3.21 -4.86
N GLU A 45 -17.94 2.53 -5.95
CA GLU A 45 -17.62 2.90 -7.33
C GLU A 45 -16.13 3.06 -7.67
N LYS A 46 -15.18 2.75 -6.78
CA LYS A 46 -13.73 2.86 -7.06
C LYS A 46 -13.04 1.52 -7.11
N ILE A 47 -12.09 1.38 -8.02
CA ILE A 47 -11.18 0.24 -8.12
C ILE A 47 -9.77 0.75 -8.45
N SER A 48 -8.74 0.03 -8.00
CA SER A 48 -7.36 0.32 -8.36
C SER A 48 -6.71 -0.81 -9.14
N LEU A 49 -6.13 -0.47 -10.29
CA LEU A 49 -5.22 -1.34 -11.03
C LEU A 49 -3.81 -1.10 -10.49
N THR A 50 -3.11 -2.17 -10.11
CA THR A 50 -1.76 -2.06 -9.54
C THR A 50 -0.79 -2.99 -10.23
N PHE A 51 0.44 -2.52 -10.46
CA PHE A 51 1.45 -3.24 -11.24
C PHE A 51 2.72 -3.43 -10.42
N ASN A 52 3.18 -4.67 -10.26
CA ASN A 52 4.52 -4.95 -9.73
C ASN A 52 5.55 -4.91 -10.87
N ILE A 53 6.49 -3.97 -10.79
CA ILE A 53 7.47 -3.70 -11.85
C ILE A 53 8.86 -4.18 -11.44
N TYR A 54 9.32 -5.22 -12.13
CA TYR A 54 10.64 -5.82 -11.94
C TYR A 54 11.64 -5.47 -13.05
N LYS A 55 11.17 -4.94 -14.18
CA LYS A 55 11.97 -4.45 -15.31
C LYS A 55 11.26 -3.28 -15.99
N ILE A 56 12.03 -2.45 -16.68
CA ILE A 56 11.51 -1.41 -17.58
C ILE A 56 11.58 -1.97 -19.00
N ASP A 57 10.42 -2.18 -19.62
CA ASP A 57 10.26 -2.87 -20.90
C ASP A 57 9.11 -2.30 -21.73
N ASP A 58 8.93 -2.83 -22.93
CA ASP A 58 7.90 -2.40 -23.87
C ASP A 58 6.49 -2.65 -23.32
N GLU A 59 6.30 -3.71 -22.53
CA GLU A 59 5.03 -4.00 -21.88
C GLU A 59 4.63 -2.90 -20.89
N LEU A 60 5.55 -2.41 -20.06
CA LEU A 60 5.31 -1.27 -19.18
C LEU A 60 4.91 -0.03 -19.98
N PHE A 61 5.63 0.30 -21.05
CA PHE A 61 5.32 1.50 -21.85
C PHE A 61 3.96 1.37 -22.55
N ALA A 62 3.61 0.19 -23.07
CA ALA A 62 2.30 -0.05 -23.66
C ALA A 62 1.15 0.08 -22.64
N ILE A 63 1.38 -0.32 -21.38
CA ILE A 63 0.42 -0.11 -20.29
C ILE A 63 0.28 1.38 -19.99
N LEU A 64 1.37 2.13 -19.86
CA LEU A 64 1.33 3.58 -19.60
C LEU A 64 0.58 4.33 -20.70
N ASP A 65 0.87 4.02 -21.97
CA ASP A 65 0.15 4.58 -23.11
C ASP A 65 -1.36 4.28 -23.07
N THR A 66 -1.72 3.08 -22.61
CA THR A 66 -3.13 2.68 -22.49
C THR A 66 -3.84 3.43 -21.37
N LEU A 67 -3.18 3.62 -20.22
CA LEU A 67 -3.74 4.39 -19.11
C LEU A 67 -3.99 5.85 -19.51
N ASP A 68 -2.99 6.47 -20.15
CA ASP A 68 -3.07 7.87 -20.61
C ASP A 68 -4.20 8.08 -21.64
N LYS A 69 -4.28 7.21 -22.66
CA LYS A 69 -5.35 7.27 -23.68
C LYS A 69 -6.75 7.15 -23.10
N ASN A 70 -6.91 6.43 -21.98
CA ASN A 70 -8.20 6.24 -21.32
C ASN A 70 -8.44 7.22 -20.16
N ASN A 71 -7.51 8.16 -19.90
CA ASN A 71 -7.55 9.11 -18.79
C ASN A 71 -7.76 8.46 -17.42
N VAL A 72 -7.09 7.34 -17.18
CA VAL A 72 -7.15 6.60 -15.91
C VAL A 72 -5.78 6.57 -15.24
N THR A 73 -5.76 6.48 -13.91
CA THR A 73 -4.53 6.37 -13.13
C THR A 73 -4.46 5.04 -12.42
N ALA A 74 -3.24 4.56 -12.19
CA ALA A 74 -2.94 3.30 -11.55
C ALA A 74 -1.83 3.47 -10.50
N THR A 75 -1.47 2.39 -9.81
CA THR A 75 -0.29 2.37 -8.92
C THR A 75 0.76 1.41 -9.43
N PHE A 76 1.98 1.90 -9.62
CA PHE A 76 3.14 1.10 -10.02
C PHE A 76 4.02 0.89 -8.80
N TYR A 77 4.09 -0.35 -8.31
CA TYR A 77 5.03 -0.75 -7.26
C TYR A 77 6.35 -1.14 -7.93
N ILE A 78 7.35 -0.29 -7.78
CA ILE A 78 8.62 -0.38 -8.51
C ILE A 78 9.74 -0.69 -7.52
N THR A 79 10.67 -1.57 -7.90
CA THR A 79 11.81 -1.88 -7.03
C THR A 79 12.71 -0.65 -6.83
N LYS A 80 13.40 -0.61 -5.68
CA LYS A 80 14.36 0.46 -5.35
C LYS A 80 15.35 0.75 -6.50
N THR A 81 15.99 -0.29 -7.04
CA THR A 81 17.00 -0.15 -8.09
C THR A 81 16.42 0.52 -9.33
N LEU A 82 15.21 0.15 -9.75
CA LEU A 82 14.57 0.77 -10.91
C LEU A 82 14.21 2.24 -10.65
N ILE A 83 13.74 2.59 -9.43
CA ILE A 83 13.48 3.98 -9.04
C ILE A 83 14.77 4.81 -9.07
N GLU A 84 15.88 4.24 -8.61
CA GLU A 84 17.17 4.93 -8.55
C GLU A 84 17.78 5.15 -9.94
N ASP A 85 17.71 4.13 -10.79
CA ASP A 85 18.44 4.07 -12.07
C ASP A 85 17.64 4.63 -13.26
N ASN A 86 16.31 4.76 -13.16
CA ASN A 86 15.44 5.14 -14.28
C ASN A 86 14.56 6.37 -14.00
N PRO A 87 15.13 7.51 -13.56
CA PRO A 87 14.34 8.68 -13.15
C PRO A 87 13.42 9.22 -14.24
N GLU A 88 13.79 9.10 -15.53
CA GLU A 88 12.93 9.52 -16.64
C GLU A 88 11.64 8.70 -16.73
N THR A 89 11.74 7.37 -16.57
CA THR A 89 10.55 6.50 -16.56
C THR A 89 9.69 6.78 -15.33
N ILE A 90 10.30 7.01 -14.17
CA ILE A 90 9.58 7.39 -12.95
C ILE A 90 8.84 8.72 -13.13
N SER A 91 9.46 9.71 -13.80
CA SER A 91 8.81 10.98 -14.15
C SER A 91 7.60 10.76 -15.05
N LYS A 92 7.74 9.95 -16.11
CA LYS A 92 6.62 9.63 -17.03
C LYS A 92 5.42 9.01 -16.32
N ILE A 93 5.65 8.07 -15.40
CA ILE A 93 4.57 7.44 -14.61
C ILE A 93 3.85 8.51 -13.78
N ASN A 94 4.60 9.42 -13.17
CA ASN A 94 4.04 10.50 -12.36
C ASN A 94 3.32 11.57 -13.20
N GLU A 95 3.81 11.87 -14.40
CA GLU A 95 3.24 12.86 -15.33
C GLU A 95 1.84 12.48 -15.81
N ILE A 96 1.58 11.19 -16.05
CA ILE A 96 0.23 10.68 -16.34
C ILE A 96 -0.67 10.60 -15.10
N GLY A 97 -0.22 11.12 -13.96
CA GLY A 97 -0.96 11.16 -12.70
C GLY A 97 -1.01 9.83 -11.94
N SER A 98 -0.31 8.80 -12.40
CA SER A 98 -0.24 7.51 -11.70
C SER A 98 0.68 7.58 -10.48
N GLU A 99 0.40 6.73 -9.50
CA GLU A 99 1.19 6.63 -8.27
C GLU A 99 2.43 5.76 -8.51
N VAL A 100 3.56 6.21 -7.98
CA VAL A 100 4.77 5.39 -7.86
C VAL A 100 4.91 4.94 -6.40
N GLY A 101 4.65 3.66 -6.17
CA GLY A 101 4.88 2.98 -4.90
C GLY A 101 6.20 2.19 -4.92
N LEU A 102 6.67 1.79 -3.73
CA LEU A 102 7.86 0.95 -3.61
C LEU A 102 7.46 -0.53 -3.54
N LEU A 103 7.97 -1.34 -4.47
CA LEU A 103 8.01 -2.79 -4.32
C LEU A 103 9.16 -3.15 -3.39
N ALA A 104 8.82 -3.39 -2.14
CA ALA A 104 9.75 -3.34 -1.03
C ALA A 104 10.32 -4.73 -0.69
N PHE A 105 11.63 -4.76 -0.46
CA PHE A 105 12.37 -5.86 0.18
C PHE A 105 12.16 -7.25 -0.42
N ASN A 106 13.01 -7.61 -1.38
CA ASN A 106 13.07 -8.97 -1.93
C ASN A 106 13.23 -10.04 -0.84
N GLN A 107 12.55 -11.18 -0.99
CA GLN A 107 12.52 -12.29 -0.03
C GLN A 107 13.92 -12.71 0.49
N ILE A 108 14.94 -12.67 -0.36
CA ILE A 108 16.33 -13.01 0.02
C ILE A 108 16.88 -12.01 1.04
N LYS A 109 16.52 -10.72 0.93
CA LYS A 109 16.95 -9.66 1.84
C LYS A 109 16.22 -9.72 3.18
N ILE A 110 14.96 -10.16 3.23
CA ILE A 110 14.11 -10.11 4.44
C ILE A 110 14.72 -10.84 5.63
N LYS A 111 15.41 -11.96 5.42
CA LYS A 111 15.93 -12.81 6.52
C LYS A 111 16.92 -12.11 7.47
N ASN A 112 17.52 -10.99 7.06
CA ASN A 112 18.54 -10.25 7.83
C ASN A 112 18.20 -8.77 8.05
N LEU A 113 16.95 -8.33 7.82
CA LEU A 113 16.58 -6.91 7.95
C LEU A 113 16.37 -6.52 9.41
N THR A 114 17.12 -5.51 9.85
CA THR A 114 16.84 -4.80 11.11
C THR A 114 15.92 -3.61 10.85
N ARG A 115 15.19 -3.15 11.87
CA ARG A 115 14.36 -1.92 11.77
C ARG A 115 15.14 -0.73 11.23
N LYS A 116 16.40 -0.58 11.65
CA LYS A 116 17.29 0.48 11.17
C LYS A 116 17.51 0.39 9.66
N MET A 117 17.83 -0.81 9.14
CA MET A 117 18.03 -1.03 7.70
C MET A 117 16.76 -0.77 6.90
N ILE A 118 15.60 -1.20 7.41
CA ILE A 118 14.29 -0.94 6.78
C ILE A 118 14.06 0.58 6.69
N LYS A 119 14.26 1.30 7.80
CA LYS A 119 14.07 2.75 7.87
C LYS A 119 15.01 3.50 6.93
N GLU A 120 16.29 3.12 6.89
CA GLU A 120 17.29 3.71 5.99
C GLU A 120 16.93 3.48 4.52
N GLU A 121 16.47 2.29 4.15
CA GLU A 121 16.04 1.99 2.79
C GLU A 121 14.80 2.79 2.40
N LEU A 122 13.74 2.76 3.23
CA LEU A 122 12.52 3.54 2.97
C LEU A 122 12.81 5.03 2.87
N TYR A 123 13.69 5.57 3.74
CA TYR A 123 14.08 6.97 3.70
C TYR A 123 14.83 7.32 2.41
N SER A 124 15.81 6.50 2.02
CA SER A 124 16.58 6.67 0.79
C SER A 124 15.68 6.69 -0.45
N VAL A 125 14.75 5.73 -0.56
CA VAL A 125 13.81 5.67 -1.70
C VAL A 125 12.87 6.87 -1.66
N SER A 126 12.34 7.23 -0.49
CA SER A 126 11.44 8.38 -0.35
C SER A 126 12.09 9.67 -0.84
N GLN A 127 13.35 9.91 -0.48
CA GLN A 127 14.10 11.09 -0.94
C GLN A 127 14.31 11.07 -2.45
N LYS A 128 14.72 9.93 -3.03
CA LYS A 128 14.94 9.80 -4.47
C LYS A 128 13.64 10.02 -5.26
N LEU A 129 12.54 9.45 -4.77
CA LEU A 129 11.22 9.60 -5.39
C LEU A 129 10.74 11.06 -5.32
N GLU A 130 10.87 11.71 -4.17
CA GLU A 130 10.49 13.12 -3.98
C GLU A 130 11.33 14.05 -4.85
N GLN A 131 12.63 13.80 -5.01
CA GLN A 131 13.49 14.54 -5.92
C GLN A 131 13.09 14.37 -7.39
N THR A 132 12.63 13.18 -7.78
CA THR A 132 12.30 12.85 -9.17
C THR A 132 10.90 13.34 -9.56
N THR A 133 9.95 13.25 -8.64
CA THR A 133 8.51 13.44 -8.94
C THR A 133 7.88 14.63 -8.22
N GLY A 134 8.55 15.18 -7.21
CA GLY A 134 7.96 16.14 -6.27
C GLY A 134 6.94 15.52 -5.31
N LYS A 135 6.69 14.20 -5.37
CA LYS A 135 5.75 13.49 -4.50
C LYS A 135 6.47 12.63 -3.48
N LYS A 136 5.89 12.55 -2.28
CA LYS A 136 6.35 11.66 -1.21
C LYS A 136 5.94 10.22 -1.51
N LEU A 137 6.76 9.26 -1.10
CA LEU A 137 6.37 7.85 -1.10
C LEU A 137 5.15 7.65 -0.19
N LYS A 138 4.05 7.15 -0.75
CA LYS A 138 2.78 6.95 -0.03
C LYS A 138 2.50 5.50 0.31
N THR A 139 2.78 4.59 -0.62
CA THR A 139 2.51 3.17 -0.43
C THR A 139 3.72 2.31 -0.72
N ILE A 140 3.82 1.21 0.02
CA ILE A 140 4.73 0.10 -0.27
C ILE A 140 3.95 -1.20 -0.46
N ARG A 141 4.53 -2.12 -1.22
CA ARG A 141 4.07 -3.50 -1.33
C ARG A 141 5.24 -4.44 -1.04
N PRO A 142 5.19 -5.27 0.01
CA PRO A 142 6.25 -6.24 0.30
C PRO A 142 6.33 -7.32 -0.79
N GLU A 143 7.54 -7.67 -1.21
CA GLU A 143 7.76 -8.78 -2.15
C GLU A 143 7.68 -10.13 -1.41
N GLY A 144 6.61 -10.89 -1.63
CA GLY A 144 6.44 -12.21 -1.05
C GLY A 144 5.93 -12.19 0.39
N THR A 145 6.71 -12.73 1.33
CA THR A 145 6.25 -12.88 2.73
C THR A 145 6.15 -11.53 3.42
N VAL A 146 4.95 -11.21 3.88
CA VAL A 146 4.67 -10.03 4.70
C VAL A 146 5.42 -10.13 6.03
N ASN A 147 6.36 -9.21 6.26
CA ASN A 147 7.11 -9.09 7.52
C ASN A 147 6.55 -7.94 8.35
N GLN A 148 6.16 -8.23 9.60
CA GLN A 148 5.55 -7.26 10.50
C GLN A 148 6.45 -6.05 10.81
N GLU A 149 7.77 -6.26 10.82
CA GLU A 149 8.75 -5.19 11.05
C GLU A 149 8.79 -4.19 9.89
N ILE A 150 8.57 -4.65 8.66
CA ILE A 150 8.47 -3.77 7.49
C ILE A 150 7.23 -2.90 7.61
N ILE A 151 6.09 -3.51 7.95
CA ILE A 151 4.81 -2.79 8.10
C ILE A 151 4.92 -1.75 9.22
N TYR A 152 5.46 -2.16 10.38
CA TYR A 152 5.64 -1.28 11.53
C TYR A 152 6.46 -0.03 11.17
N VAL A 153 7.65 -0.23 10.57
CA VAL A 153 8.54 0.88 10.23
C VAL A 153 7.95 1.76 9.12
N ALA A 154 7.26 1.17 8.14
CA ALA A 154 6.56 1.94 7.11
C ALA A 154 5.48 2.84 7.72
N GLU A 155 4.69 2.31 8.65
CA GLU A 155 3.64 3.06 9.35
C GLU A 155 4.20 4.17 10.25
N GLU A 156 5.31 3.93 10.96
CA GLU A 156 6.03 4.97 11.71
C GLU A 156 6.50 6.13 10.80
N MET A 157 6.69 5.86 9.50
CA MET A 157 7.07 6.85 8.49
C MET A 157 5.87 7.44 7.75
N GLY A 158 4.64 7.04 8.09
CA GLY A 158 3.42 7.49 7.41
C GLY A 158 3.23 6.88 6.01
N ILE A 159 3.83 5.72 5.76
CA ILE A 159 3.75 4.99 4.50
C ILE A 159 2.84 3.77 4.68
N PHE A 160 1.85 3.63 3.82
CA PHE A 160 0.86 2.56 3.91
C PHE A 160 1.39 1.28 3.26
N THR A 161 1.19 0.13 3.92
CA THR A 161 1.47 -1.17 3.31
C THR A 161 0.24 -1.68 2.59
N VAL A 162 0.37 -1.99 1.30
CA VAL A 162 -0.71 -2.34 0.40
C VAL A 162 -0.45 -3.69 -0.27
N LEU A 163 -1.45 -4.57 -0.24
CA LEU A 163 -1.49 -5.84 -0.96
C LEU A 163 -2.56 -5.77 -2.07
N TRP A 164 -3.35 -6.82 -2.22
CA TRP A 164 -4.43 -6.93 -3.20
C TRP A 164 -5.46 -7.94 -2.69
N ASP A 165 -6.71 -7.77 -3.12
CA ASP A 165 -7.78 -8.76 -2.92
C ASP A 165 -8.01 -9.61 -4.19
N LEU A 166 -7.58 -9.12 -5.35
CA LEU A 166 -7.69 -9.82 -6.63
C LEU A 166 -6.34 -9.92 -7.36
N ASP A 167 -5.89 -11.14 -7.63
CA ASP A 167 -4.70 -11.41 -8.43
C ASP A 167 -5.10 -11.77 -9.87
N SER A 168 -4.67 -10.99 -10.86
CA SER A 168 -4.94 -11.23 -12.28
C SER A 168 -4.28 -12.50 -12.83
N ASN A 169 -3.28 -13.05 -12.14
CA ASN A 169 -2.47 -14.19 -12.59
C ASN A 169 -1.88 -14.00 -14.00
N ASP A 170 -1.60 -12.76 -14.38
CA ASP A 170 -1.14 -12.38 -15.72
C ASP A 170 0.14 -13.10 -16.18
N MET A 171 1.09 -13.31 -15.26
CA MET A 171 2.33 -14.04 -15.53
C MET A 171 2.13 -15.52 -15.89
N LYS A 172 0.96 -16.09 -15.61
CA LYS A 172 0.61 -17.49 -15.92
C LYS A 172 -0.48 -17.60 -16.99
N ALA A 173 -0.96 -16.48 -17.51
CA ALA A 173 -2.01 -16.47 -18.51
C ALA A 173 -1.51 -17.11 -19.82
N ILE A 174 -2.35 -17.93 -20.43
CA ILE A 174 -2.08 -18.50 -21.77
C ILE A 174 -2.69 -17.65 -22.88
N GLY A 175 -3.50 -16.65 -22.53
CA GLY A 175 -3.98 -15.61 -23.44
C GLY A 175 -4.62 -14.41 -22.73
N VAL A 176 -4.92 -13.37 -23.49
CA VAL A 176 -5.57 -12.12 -23.02
C VAL A 176 -6.88 -12.40 -22.29
N SER A 177 -7.69 -13.33 -22.79
CA SER A 177 -9.00 -13.68 -22.22
C SER A 177 -8.90 -14.19 -20.78
N ASP A 178 -7.83 -14.90 -20.42
CA ASP A 178 -7.69 -15.46 -19.07
C ASP A 178 -7.58 -14.35 -18.01
N ILE A 179 -6.85 -13.28 -18.35
CA ILE A 179 -6.66 -12.11 -17.50
C ILE A 179 -7.98 -11.36 -17.39
N VAL A 180 -8.62 -11.09 -18.53
CA VAL A 180 -9.88 -10.33 -18.61
C VAL A 180 -10.99 -11.01 -17.83
N GLU A 181 -11.22 -12.30 -18.04
CA GLU A 181 -12.32 -13.03 -17.39
C GLU A 181 -12.08 -13.18 -15.88
N ARG A 182 -10.83 -13.31 -15.45
CA ARG A 182 -10.50 -13.32 -14.03
C ARG A 182 -10.82 -11.98 -13.37
N VAL A 183 -10.52 -10.87 -14.04
CA VAL A 183 -10.86 -9.54 -13.53
C VAL A 183 -12.37 -9.33 -13.53
N ARG A 184 -13.07 -9.65 -14.62
CA ARG A 184 -14.54 -9.54 -14.70
C ARG A 184 -15.28 -10.31 -13.61
N SER A 185 -14.82 -11.53 -13.32
CA SER A 185 -15.47 -12.40 -12.34
C SER A 185 -15.13 -12.06 -10.88
N GLY A 186 -14.01 -11.37 -10.63
CA GLY A 186 -13.51 -11.12 -9.28
C GLY A 186 -13.55 -9.67 -8.82
N ALA A 187 -13.56 -8.71 -9.74
CA ALA A 187 -13.48 -7.29 -9.40
C ALA A 187 -14.78 -6.81 -8.76
N THR A 188 -14.65 -6.13 -7.63
CA THR A 188 -15.78 -5.53 -6.90
C THR A 188 -15.41 -4.11 -6.47
N GLU A 189 -16.40 -3.33 -6.04
CA GLU A 189 -16.15 -2.03 -5.41
C GLU A 189 -15.06 -2.14 -4.33
N GLY A 190 -14.08 -1.24 -4.43
CA GLY A 190 -12.97 -1.18 -3.48
C GLY A 190 -11.81 -2.12 -3.75
N SER A 191 -11.87 -2.93 -4.81
CA SER A 191 -10.82 -3.90 -5.11
C SER A 191 -9.50 -3.22 -5.48
N ILE A 192 -8.40 -3.81 -5.01
CA ILE A 192 -7.04 -3.52 -5.42
C ILE A 192 -6.59 -4.75 -6.23
N ILE A 193 -6.39 -4.55 -7.53
CA ILE A 193 -6.14 -5.63 -8.47
C ILE A 193 -4.64 -5.68 -8.76
N LEU A 194 -4.02 -6.85 -8.57
CA LEU A 194 -2.61 -7.10 -8.88
C LEU A 194 -2.43 -7.55 -10.32
N PHE A 195 -1.51 -6.86 -11.00
CA PHE A 195 -0.88 -7.26 -12.25
C PHE A 195 0.65 -7.22 -12.11
N ASN A 196 1.34 -7.90 -13.01
CA ASN A 196 2.75 -7.66 -13.31
C ASN A 196 2.81 -7.06 -14.72
N THR A 197 3.88 -7.34 -15.47
CA THR A 197 4.01 -6.96 -16.90
C THR A 197 4.11 -8.21 -17.78
N GLY A 198 3.18 -9.16 -17.60
CA GLY A 198 3.05 -10.33 -18.48
C GLY A 198 2.82 -9.96 -19.95
N ILE A 199 3.19 -10.84 -20.88
CA ILE A 199 3.15 -10.57 -22.33
C ILE A 199 1.74 -10.23 -22.86
N TYR A 200 0.68 -10.75 -22.21
CA TYR A 200 -0.71 -10.48 -22.59
C TYR A 200 -1.34 -9.34 -21.78
N THR A 201 -0.64 -8.82 -20.78
CA THR A 201 -1.14 -7.79 -19.86
C THR A 201 -1.48 -6.49 -20.60
N PRO A 202 -0.64 -5.94 -21.49
CA PRO A 202 -0.97 -4.69 -22.17
C PRO A 202 -2.32 -4.72 -22.92
N ASP A 203 -2.56 -5.79 -23.69
CA ASP A 203 -3.82 -5.97 -24.42
C ASP A 203 -5.01 -6.20 -23.48
N ALA A 204 -4.80 -6.96 -22.39
CA ALA A 204 -5.84 -7.19 -21.39
C ALA A 204 -6.25 -5.90 -20.67
N ILE A 205 -5.29 -5.04 -20.30
CA ILE A 205 -5.54 -3.79 -19.59
C ILE A 205 -6.47 -2.87 -20.38
N ASN A 206 -6.30 -2.75 -21.69
CA ASN A 206 -7.20 -1.93 -22.52
C ASN A 206 -8.65 -2.45 -22.48
N ILE A 207 -8.85 -3.77 -22.49
CA ILE A 207 -10.19 -4.38 -22.41
C ILE A 207 -10.78 -4.22 -21.00
N ILE A 208 -9.97 -4.43 -19.97
CA ILE A 208 -10.36 -4.32 -18.56
C ILE A 208 -10.80 -2.89 -18.23
N ILE A 209 -10.04 -1.87 -18.65
CA ILE A 209 -10.39 -0.47 -18.40
C ILE A 209 -11.76 -0.14 -18.98
N ARG A 210 -12.00 -0.52 -20.24
CA ARG A 210 -13.30 -0.30 -20.89
C ARG A 210 -14.44 -0.99 -20.15
N TYR A 211 -14.27 -2.27 -19.81
CA TYR A 211 -15.25 -3.02 -19.05
C TYR A 211 -15.57 -2.35 -17.70
N LEU A 212 -14.54 -1.98 -16.92
CA LEU A 212 -14.73 -1.36 -15.61
C LEU A 212 -15.44 -0.01 -15.73
N GLN A 213 -15.11 0.79 -16.75
CA GLN A 213 -15.79 2.06 -17.02
C GLN A 213 -17.25 1.86 -17.47
N GLU A 214 -17.54 0.83 -18.28
CA GLU A 214 -18.91 0.45 -18.66
C GLU A 214 -19.75 0.04 -17.45
N GLU A 215 -19.14 -0.63 -16.47
CA GLU A 215 -19.73 -0.96 -15.17
C GLU A 215 -19.74 0.24 -14.20
N SER A 216 -19.42 1.45 -14.67
CA SER A 216 -19.42 2.71 -13.90
C SER A 216 -18.38 2.78 -12.77
N TYR A 217 -17.34 1.95 -12.79
CA TYR A 217 -16.21 2.09 -11.87
C TYR A 217 -15.30 3.25 -12.27
N ILE A 218 -14.90 4.03 -11.26
CA ILE A 218 -13.82 5.01 -11.28
C ILE A 218 -12.51 4.28 -11.01
N ILE A 219 -11.66 4.19 -12.04
CA ILE A 219 -10.32 3.61 -11.93
C ILE A 219 -9.35 4.68 -11.44
N CYS A 220 -8.67 4.41 -10.33
CA CYS A 220 -7.70 5.35 -9.77
C CYS A 220 -6.52 4.66 -9.08
N SER A 221 -5.45 5.41 -8.82
CA SER A 221 -4.35 4.96 -7.98
C SER A 221 -4.79 4.68 -6.54
N VAL A 222 -4.07 3.78 -5.86
CA VAL A 222 -4.30 3.42 -4.47
C VAL A 222 -4.25 4.65 -3.56
N GLU A 223 -3.31 5.57 -3.76
CA GLU A 223 -3.24 6.82 -2.98
C GLU A 223 -4.54 7.66 -3.03
N ASN A 224 -5.30 7.57 -4.13
CA ASN A 224 -6.57 8.27 -4.33
C ASN A 224 -7.80 7.45 -3.90
N MET A 225 -7.57 6.22 -3.45
CA MET A 225 -8.60 5.28 -3.00
C MET A 225 -8.58 5.10 -1.48
N ILE A 226 -7.39 5.03 -0.86
CA ILE A 226 -7.25 4.77 0.58
C ILE A 226 -7.63 5.97 1.44
N TYR A 227 -8.07 5.69 2.67
CA TYR A 227 -8.27 6.70 3.70
C TYR A 227 -6.94 6.99 4.43
N ILE A 228 -6.57 8.27 4.53
CA ILE A 228 -5.32 8.70 5.18
C ILE A 228 -5.49 8.83 6.70
N GLU A 229 -6.67 9.23 7.14
CA GLU A 229 -7.01 9.45 8.55
C GLU A 229 -8.37 8.83 8.87
N ASN A 230 -8.64 8.65 10.17
CA ASN A 230 -9.94 8.17 10.67
C ASN A 230 -10.40 6.89 9.97
N TYR A 231 -9.54 5.87 9.93
CA TYR A 231 -9.86 4.56 9.36
C TYR A 231 -9.52 3.42 10.32
N THR A 232 -10.02 2.25 9.97
CA THR A 232 -9.62 0.96 10.55
C THR A 232 -9.36 -0.02 9.43
N VAL A 233 -8.42 -0.95 9.61
CA VAL A 233 -8.25 -2.10 8.71
C VAL A 233 -8.67 -3.35 9.49
N ASN A 234 -9.61 -4.12 8.94
CA ASN A 234 -10.05 -5.36 9.58
C ASN A 234 -9.07 -6.51 9.32
N ILE A 235 -9.30 -7.66 9.94
CA ILE A 235 -8.42 -8.85 9.82
C ILE A 235 -8.25 -9.38 8.39
N ASN A 236 -9.15 -9.02 7.47
CA ASN A 236 -9.11 -9.43 6.07
C ASN A 236 -8.38 -8.40 5.18
N GLY A 237 -7.81 -7.35 5.76
CA GLY A 237 -7.14 -6.28 5.02
C GLY A 237 -8.10 -5.27 4.38
N GLU A 238 -9.39 -5.27 4.74
CA GLU A 238 -10.32 -4.24 4.26
C GLU A 238 -10.21 -2.98 5.11
N GLN A 239 -9.80 -1.89 4.48
CA GLN A 239 -9.78 -0.56 5.08
C GLN A 239 -11.17 0.08 5.01
N GLN A 240 -11.64 0.67 6.09
CA GLN A 240 -12.91 1.41 6.13
C GLN A 240 -12.80 2.66 7.01
N ARG A 241 -13.61 3.69 6.76
CA ARG A 241 -13.69 4.84 7.66
C ARG A 241 -14.15 4.41 9.06
N ARG A 242 -13.52 5.00 10.07
CA ARG A 242 -13.98 4.97 11.46
C ARG A 242 -15.10 6.00 11.57
N ASN A 243 -16.30 5.52 11.91
CA ASN A 243 -17.43 6.37 12.24
C ASN A 243 -17.19 7.12 13.55
#